data_AF-A0A950UTF3-F1
#
_entry.id   AF-A0A950UTF3-F1
#
_cell.length_a   1.000
_cell.length_b   1.000
_cell.length_c   1.000
_cell.angle_alpha   90.00
_cell.angle_beta   90.00
_cell.angle_gamma   90.00
#
_symmetry.space_group_name_H-M   'P 1'
#
loop_
_entity.id
_entity.type
_entity.pdbx_description
1 polymer ?
#
loop_
_entity_poly.entity_id
_entity_poly.type
_entity_poly.pdbx_seq_one_letter_code
_entity_poly.pdbx_strand_id
1 'polypeptide(L)'
;MKTMGAAVLACATLLGAGTGQAAEISYVRVMSCKGPDAAMELYVPEGVLTGAIPSKPLINGLYALDLSGALKGKHLERVHIREGADHKSIVVDQYTRGLPPTTIPMEGGTVDFDNRFGTSAKCEKYSSQ
;
A
#
# COMPACT_ATOMS: atom_id res chain seq x y z
N MET A 1 -26.19 70.44 -1.14
CA MET A 1 -26.93 69.34 -0.46
C MET A 1 -27.27 68.28 -1.49
N LYS A 2 -27.20 66.99 -1.10
CA LYS A 2 -27.64 65.76 -1.82
C LYS A 2 -26.64 65.21 -2.85
N THR A 3 -25.66 64.42 -2.41
CA THR A 3 -25.65 62.95 -2.14
C THR A 3 -25.23 62.14 -3.36
N MET A 4 -23.98 61.65 -3.29
CA MET A 4 -23.42 60.54 -4.05
C MET A 4 -24.15 59.23 -3.71
N GLY A 5 -24.28 58.32 -4.69
CA GLY A 5 -24.69 56.92 -4.49
C GLY A 5 -24.78 56.22 -5.85
N ALA A 6 -23.78 55.39 -6.21
CA ALA A 6 -23.75 53.92 -6.07
C ALA A 6 -24.47 53.23 -7.26
N ALA A 7 -23.98 52.16 -7.88
CA ALA A 7 -23.16 51.08 -7.35
C ALA A 7 -22.34 50.42 -8.47
N VAL A 8 -21.07 50.11 -8.18
CA VAL A 8 -20.25 49.18 -8.97
C VAL A 8 -20.58 47.77 -8.47
N LEU A 9 -21.22 46.96 -9.31
CA LEU A 9 -21.53 45.56 -9.02
C LEU A 9 -20.26 44.72 -9.26
N ALA A 10 -19.43 44.56 -8.23
CA ALA A 10 -18.30 43.64 -8.26
C ALA A 10 -18.80 42.21 -7.99
N CYS A 11 -18.98 41.42 -9.06
CA CYS A 11 -19.28 40.00 -8.98
C CYS A 11 -18.01 39.24 -8.56
N ALA A 12 -17.83 39.05 -7.25
CA ALA A 12 -16.74 38.22 -6.73
C ALA A 12 -17.09 36.75 -6.96
N THR A 13 -16.58 36.17 -8.04
CA THR A 13 -16.55 34.72 -8.22
C THR A 13 -15.61 34.13 -7.18
N LEU A 14 -16.18 33.60 -6.10
CA LEU A 14 -15.49 32.71 -5.17
C LEU A 14 -15.12 31.43 -5.93
N LEU A 15 -13.92 31.41 -6.49
CA LEU A 15 -13.22 30.17 -6.84
C LEU A 15 -12.93 29.45 -5.53
N GLY A 16 -13.87 28.62 -5.09
CA GLY A 16 -13.64 27.62 -4.06
C GLY A 16 -12.63 26.60 -4.60
N ALA A 17 -11.34 26.93 -4.50
CA ALA A 17 -10.27 25.96 -4.61
C ALA A 17 -10.43 25.01 -3.41
N GLY A 18 -11.15 23.91 -3.61
CA GLY A 18 -11.14 22.80 -2.67
C GLY A 18 -9.71 22.30 -2.56
N THR A 19 -8.98 22.77 -1.56
CA THR A 19 -7.73 22.14 -1.12
C THR A 19 -8.11 20.86 -0.41
N GLY A 20 -8.53 19.85 -1.17
CA GLY A 20 -8.42 18.48 -0.73
C GLY A 20 -6.92 18.20 -0.63
N GLN A 21 -6.31 18.54 0.50
CA GLN A 21 -4.98 18.04 0.83
C GLN A 21 -5.10 16.52 0.83
N ALA A 22 -4.60 15.87 -0.21
CA ALA A 22 -4.39 14.44 -0.17
C ALA A 22 -3.47 14.20 1.03
N ALA A 23 -4.01 13.61 2.09
CA ALA A 23 -3.21 13.25 3.26
C ALA A 23 -2.08 12.35 2.80
N GLU A 24 -0.84 12.70 3.13
CA GLU A 24 0.31 11.87 2.83
C GLU A 24 0.19 10.58 3.65
N ILE A 25 -0.01 9.45 2.98
CA ILE A 25 -0.09 8.14 3.63
C ILE A 25 1.30 7.53 3.64
N SER A 26 1.91 7.45 4.83
CA SER A 26 3.16 6.73 5.05
C SER A 26 2.92 5.23 5.11
N TYR A 27 3.88 4.46 4.59
CA TYR A 27 3.83 3.00 4.54
C TYR A 27 4.98 2.40 5.34
N VAL A 28 4.67 1.36 6.12
CA VAL A 28 5.64 0.62 6.94
C VAL A 28 5.82 -0.78 6.36
N ARG A 29 7.06 -1.23 6.26
CA ARG A 29 7.37 -2.61 5.86
C ARG A 29 7.00 -3.55 6.99
N VAL A 30 6.11 -4.49 6.71
CA VAL A 30 5.64 -5.50 7.67
C VAL A 30 6.20 -6.89 7.39
N MET A 31 6.77 -7.10 6.21
CA MET A 31 7.38 -8.37 5.85
C MET A 31 8.49 -8.17 4.83
N SER A 32 9.54 -8.96 4.97
CA SER A 32 10.63 -9.12 4.02
C SER A 32 10.73 -10.60 3.66
N CYS A 33 10.89 -10.90 2.38
CA CYS A 33 11.10 -12.24 1.86
C CYS A 33 12.28 -12.25 0.90
N LYS A 34 13.07 -13.33 0.92
CA LYS A 34 14.20 -13.51 0.02
C LYS A 34 14.09 -14.82 -0.74
N GLY A 35 13.95 -14.73 -2.06
CA GLY A 35 14.04 -15.86 -2.98
C GLY A 35 15.43 -15.99 -3.60
N PRO A 36 15.64 -16.98 -4.47
CA PRO A 36 16.87 -17.15 -5.23
C PRO A 36 17.15 -15.98 -6.19
N ASP A 37 16.09 -15.48 -6.83
CA ASP A 37 16.19 -14.53 -7.96
C ASP A 37 15.72 -13.10 -7.62
N ALA A 38 15.11 -12.91 -6.45
CA ALA A 38 14.58 -11.61 -6.03
C ALA A 38 14.42 -11.48 -4.50
N ALA A 39 14.33 -10.25 -4.04
CA ALA A 39 13.80 -9.91 -2.72
C ALA A 39 12.40 -9.32 -2.86
N MET A 40 11.52 -9.62 -1.91
CA MET A 40 10.14 -9.15 -1.89
C MET A 40 9.85 -8.51 -0.55
N GLU A 41 9.10 -7.42 -0.57
CA GLU A 41 8.69 -6.73 0.66
C GLU A 41 7.21 -6.39 0.61
N LEU A 42 6.55 -6.48 1.75
CA LEU A 42 5.16 -6.05 1.91
C LEU A 42 5.10 -4.86 2.85
N TYR A 43 4.24 -3.92 2.48
CA TYR A 43 4.01 -2.70 3.22
C TYR A 43 2.52 -2.47 3.45
N VAL A 44 2.20 -1.90 4.61
CA VAL A 44 0.86 -1.44 4.96
C VAL A 44 0.90 0.04 5.32
N PRO A 45 -0.20 0.78 5.18
CA PRO A 45 -0.30 2.13 5.72
C PRO A 45 0.01 2.13 7.23
N GLU A 46 0.81 3.08 7.71
CA GLU A 46 1.18 3.19 9.12
C GLU A 46 -0.06 3.24 10.04
N GLY A 47 -1.12 3.92 9.57
CA GLY A 47 -2.40 4.00 10.29
C GLY A 47 -3.04 2.63 10.59
N VAL A 48 -2.73 1.58 9.83
CA VAL A 48 -3.19 0.22 10.12
C VAL A 48 -2.52 -0.33 11.39
N LEU A 49 -1.23 -0.03 11.58
CA LEU A 49 -0.45 -0.49 12.73
C LEU A 49 -0.81 0.29 13.99
N THR A 50 -1.14 1.58 13.86
CA THR A 50 -1.57 2.42 14.99
C THR A 50 -3.06 2.29 15.31
N GLY A 51 -3.84 1.58 14.48
CA GLY A 51 -5.29 1.44 14.62
C GLY A 51 -6.10 2.65 14.13
N ALA A 52 -5.45 3.68 13.56
CA ALA A 52 -6.11 4.82 12.94
C ALA A 52 -6.85 4.45 11.64
N ILE A 53 -6.44 3.37 10.98
CA ILE A 53 -7.07 2.80 9.78
C ILE A 53 -7.53 1.37 10.12
N PRO A 54 -8.79 1.01 9.85
CA PRO A 54 -9.25 -0.36 10.04
C PRO A 54 -8.42 -1.37 9.24
N SER A 55 -7.97 -2.44 9.90
CA SER A 55 -7.24 -3.55 9.27
C SER A 55 -8.14 -4.58 8.59
N LYS A 56 -9.47 -4.43 8.73
CA LYS A 56 -10.49 -5.37 8.23
C LYS A 56 -11.58 -4.62 7.46
N PRO A 57 -12.15 -5.25 6.40
CA PRO A 57 -11.85 -6.60 5.90
C PRO A 57 -10.64 -6.67 4.96
N LEU A 58 -10.10 -5.52 4.56
CA LEU A 58 -9.11 -5.39 3.50
C LEU A 58 -8.20 -4.20 3.76
N ILE A 59 -6.89 -4.38 3.57
CA ILE A 59 -5.89 -3.34 3.60
C ILE A 59 -5.38 -3.10 2.17
N ASN A 60 -5.35 -1.84 1.75
CA ASN A 60 -4.66 -1.42 0.53
C ASN A 60 -3.18 -1.24 0.85
N GLY A 61 -2.38 -2.24 0.53
CA GLY A 61 -0.94 -2.27 0.81
C GLY A 61 -0.10 -2.04 -0.44
N LEU A 62 1.21 -2.15 -0.25
CA LEU A 62 2.18 -2.17 -1.33
C LEU A 62 3.02 -3.44 -1.27
N TYR A 63 3.34 -3.96 -2.44
CA TYR A 63 4.27 -5.05 -2.65
C TYR A 63 5.45 -4.50 -3.45
N ALA A 64 6.66 -4.85 -3.03
CA ALA A 64 7.87 -4.59 -3.78
C ALA A 64 8.45 -5.89 -4.29
N LEU A 65 8.82 -5.92 -5.57
CA LEU A 65 9.67 -6.96 -6.14
C LEU A 65 11.00 -6.31 -6.54
N ASP A 66 12.06 -6.68 -5.84
CA ASP A 66 13.41 -6.22 -6.09
C ASP A 66 14.17 -7.33 -6.82
N LEU A 67 14.35 -7.12 -8.12
CA LEU A 67 15.08 -8.03 -9.01
C LEU A 67 16.58 -7.71 -9.09
N SER A 68 17.10 -6.85 -8.22
CA SER A 68 18.48 -6.40 -8.33
C SER A 68 19.46 -7.56 -8.04
N GLY A 69 20.03 -8.22 -9.06
CA GLY A 69 21.16 -7.81 -9.91
C GLY A 69 21.10 -6.46 -10.65
N ALA A 70 22.28 -5.86 -10.88
CA ALA A 70 22.44 -4.47 -11.29
C ALA A 70 21.41 -3.95 -12.32
N LEU A 71 20.81 -2.79 -12.01
CA LEU A 71 19.97 -1.94 -12.89
C LEU A 71 18.46 -2.27 -13.02
N LYS A 72 17.87 -3.06 -12.13
CA LYS A 72 16.40 -3.20 -12.06
C LYS A 72 15.91 -2.74 -10.71
N GLY A 73 15.32 -1.54 -10.69
CA GLY A 73 14.86 -0.89 -9.46
C GLY A 73 13.72 -1.64 -8.77
N LYS A 74 13.45 -1.22 -7.54
CA LYS A 74 12.37 -1.72 -6.70
C LYS A 74 11.06 -1.02 -7.06
N HIS A 75 10.23 -1.65 -7.89
CA HIS A 75 8.91 -1.12 -8.22
C HIS A 75 7.91 -1.46 -7.10
N LEU A 76 7.15 -0.45 -6.67
CA LEU A 76 6.05 -0.62 -5.73
C LEU A 76 4.75 -0.84 -6.51
N GLU A 77 4.11 -1.97 -6.22
CA GLU A 77 2.84 -2.37 -6.81
C GLU A 77 1.75 -2.38 -5.74
N ARG A 78 0.54 -1.95 -6.09
CA ARG A 78 -0.59 -2.02 -5.16
C ARG A 78 -1.08 -3.45 -5.03
N VAL A 79 -1.38 -3.83 -3.79
CA VAL A 79 -1.91 -5.14 -3.44
C VAL A 79 -3.06 -5.01 -2.45
N HIS A 80 -3.93 -6.01 -2.46
CA HIS A 80 -4.88 -6.19 -1.38
C HIS A 80 -4.31 -7.17 -0.36
N ILE A 81 -4.29 -6.77 0.91
CA ILE A 81 -3.85 -7.61 2.01
C ILE A 81 -5.04 -7.86 2.91
N ARG A 82 -5.28 -9.13 3.25
CA ARG A 82 -6.31 -9.54 4.20
C ARG A 82 -5.79 -10.62 5.11
N GLU A 83 -6.40 -10.74 6.28
CA GLU A 83 -6.16 -11.88 7.16
C GLU A 83 -6.72 -13.16 6.53
N GLY A 84 -5.98 -14.27 6.67
CA GLY A 84 -6.47 -15.60 6.34
C GLY A 84 -7.59 -16.03 7.29
N ALA A 85 -8.45 -16.94 6.84
CA ALA A 85 -9.57 -17.44 7.64
C ALA A 85 -9.12 -18.16 8.93
N ASP A 86 -7.87 -18.61 8.98
CA ASP A 86 -7.26 -19.29 10.11
C ASP A 86 -6.59 -18.34 11.12
N HIS A 87 -6.59 -17.02 10.85
CA HIS A 87 -5.90 -16.00 11.65
C HIS A 87 -4.39 -16.23 11.82
N LYS A 88 -3.79 -17.12 11.02
CA LYS A 88 -2.38 -17.51 11.08
C LYS A 88 -1.61 -17.10 9.84
N SER A 89 -2.30 -16.58 8.84
CA SER A 89 -1.74 -16.19 7.57
C SER A 89 -2.24 -14.82 7.14
N ILE A 90 -1.46 -14.14 6.32
CA ILE A 90 -1.94 -13.04 5.48
C ILE A 90 -2.13 -13.58 4.06
N VAL A 91 -3.14 -13.06 3.38
CA VAL A 91 -3.37 -13.32 1.96
C VAL A 91 -3.09 -12.03 1.20
N VAL A 92 -2.16 -12.12 0.25
CA VAL A 92 -1.73 -11.03 -0.61
C VAL A 92 -2.22 -11.27 -2.02
N ASP A 93 -3.09 -10.38 -2.50
CA ASP A 93 -3.61 -10.41 -3.85
C ASP A 93 -2.91 -9.34 -4.71
N GLN A 94 -2.04 -9.81 -5.61
CA GLN A 94 -1.36 -9.02 -6.64
C GLN A 94 -2.28 -8.78 -7.84
N TYR A 95 -3.44 -8.16 -7.60
CA TYR A 95 -4.53 -8.04 -8.56
C TYR A 95 -4.14 -7.33 -9.87
N THR A 96 -3.09 -6.50 -9.85
CA THR A 96 -2.56 -5.82 -11.04
C THR A 96 -1.75 -6.75 -11.97
N ARG A 97 -1.26 -7.89 -11.46
CA ARG A 97 -0.46 -8.86 -12.21
C ARG A 97 -1.26 -10.07 -12.71
N GLY A 98 -2.52 -10.21 -12.29
CA GLY A 98 -3.36 -11.35 -12.64
C GLY A 98 -2.86 -12.69 -12.06
N LEU A 99 -2.09 -12.65 -10.97
CA LEU A 99 -1.59 -13.83 -10.29
C LEU A 99 -2.60 -14.30 -9.24
N PRO A 100 -2.66 -15.61 -8.93
CA PRO A 100 -3.40 -16.09 -7.77
C PRO A 100 -2.92 -15.42 -6.48
N PRO A 101 -3.80 -15.17 -5.50
CA PRO A 101 -3.38 -14.64 -4.20
C PRO A 101 -2.40 -15.57 -3.49
N THR A 102 -1.33 -15.00 -2.94
CA THR A 102 -0.32 -15.71 -2.15
C THR A 102 -0.75 -15.74 -0.69
N THR A 103 -0.79 -16.92 -0.08
CA THR A 103 -1.02 -17.08 1.37
C THR A 103 0.32 -17.22 2.07
N ILE A 104 0.60 -16.34 3.03
CA ILE A 104 1.89 -16.27 3.73
C ILE A 104 1.64 -16.46 5.23
N PRO A 105 2.28 -17.45 5.89
CA PRO A 105 2.18 -17.60 7.33
C PRO A 105 2.70 -16.37 8.06
N MET A 106 1.98 -15.90 9.08
CA MET A 106 2.39 -14.75 9.88
C MET A 106 3.69 -15.01 10.65
N GLU A 107 3.99 -16.26 11.01
CA GLU A 107 5.24 -16.65 11.66
C GLU A 107 6.45 -16.71 10.68
N GLY A 108 6.24 -16.39 9.40
CA GLY A 108 7.22 -16.56 8.35
C GLY A 108 7.21 -17.99 7.78
N GLY A 109 7.95 -18.19 6.70
CA GLY A 109 7.98 -19.48 6.00
C GLY A 109 8.44 -19.34 4.55
N THR A 110 8.37 -20.45 3.81
CA THR A 110 8.71 -20.46 2.38
C THR A 110 7.42 -20.38 1.56
N VAL A 111 7.35 -19.43 0.64
CA VAL A 111 6.18 -19.24 -0.24
C VAL A 111 6.61 -18.96 -1.68
N ASP A 112 5.68 -19.18 -2.61
CA ASP A 112 5.82 -18.77 -4.00
C ASP A 112 4.89 -17.57 -4.28
N PHE A 113 5.45 -16.41 -4.59
CA PHE A 113 4.70 -15.22 -4.99
C PHE A 113 4.33 -15.25 -6.48
N ASP A 114 5.24 -15.79 -7.30
CA ASP A 114 5.04 -16.05 -8.72
C ASP A 114 6.02 -17.14 -9.18
N ASN A 115 5.76 -17.73 -10.35
CA ASN A 115 6.56 -18.83 -10.90
C ASN A 115 7.84 -18.39 -11.65
N ARG A 116 8.17 -17.10 -11.69
CA ARG A 116 9.26 -16.53 -12.51
C ARG A 116 10.40 -15.94 -11.67
N PHE A 117 10.07 -15.13 -10.68
CA PHE A 117 11.00 -14.30 -9.90
C PHE A 117 10.68 -14.30 -8.40
N GLY A 118 9.62 -14.99 -7.95
CA GLY A 118 9.20 -15.02 -6.54
C GLY A 118 9.09 -16.42 -5.95
N THR A 119 9.84 -17.39 -6.49
CA THR A 119 9.79 -18.79 -6.07
C THR A 119 10.66 -19.07 -4.84
N SER A 120 10.26 -20.05 -4.03
CA SER A 120 10.98 -20.50 -2.83
C SER A 120 11.42 -19.35 -1.92
N ALA A 121 10.58 -18.31 -1.83
CA ALA A 121 10.87 -17.10 -1.08
C ALA A 121 10.77 -17.36 0.41
N LYS A 122 11.88 -17.19 1.13
CA LYS A 122 11.90 -17.28 2.59
C LYS A 122 11.46 -15.95 3.18
N CYS A 123 10.24 -15.91 3.70
CA CYS A 123 9.66 -14.78 4.39
C CYS A 123 9.99 -14.81 5.88
N GLU A 124 10.33 -13.64 6.40
CA GLU A 124 10.44 -13.37 7.83
C GLU A 124 9.05 -13.34 8.47
N LYS A 125 9.03 -13.39 9.81
CA LYS A 125 7.82 -13.19 10.60
C LYS A 125 7.20 -11.83 10.27
N TYR A 126 5.87 -11.81 10.14
CA TYR A 126 5.10 -10.59 10.01
C TYR A 126 5.34 -9.70 11.24
N SER A 127 5.83 -8.49 11.01
CA SER A 127 6.04 -7.47 12.03
C SER A 127 4.94 -6.44 11.92
N SER A 128 4.17 -6.27 12.99
CA SER A 128 3.22 -5.17 13.17
C SER A 128 3.84 -3.97 13.89
N GLN A 129 5.18 -3.90 13.96
CA GLN A 129 5.98 -3.40 15.08
C GLN A 129 6.01 -4.37 16.28
#